data_AF-A0A840A6P6-F1
#
_entry.id   AF-A0A840A6P6-F1
#
_cell.length_a   1.000
_cell.length_b   1.000
_cell.length_c   1.000
_cell.angle_alpha   90.00
_cell.angle_beta   90.00
_cell.angle_gamma   90.00
#
_symmetry.space_group_name_H-M   'P 1'
#
loop_
_entity.id
_entity.type
_entity.pdbx_description
1 polymer ?
#
loop_
_entity_poly.entity_id
_entity_poly.type
_entity_poly.pdbx_seq_one_letter_code
_entity_poly.pdbx_strand_id
1 'polypeptide(L)'
;MFIDRAVGIGWGRLLMGLVAASVVATLAFPLLILLAMGLTEGKWSALGAPGDVLPGMLVLLPVSFAMTLAAGLPVHLALAALRRQGWPAYALGGTLAGGGLMFFLGGGGHALDPVQLLGAALGLAAGLGFRAVWRPVPPREG
;
A
#
# COMPACT_ATOMS: atom_id res chain seq x y z
N MET A 1 -16.56 -9.45 -18.06
CA MET A 1 -17.07 -9.39 -16.67
C MET A 1 -16.72 -8.06 -15.99
N PHE A 2 -17.35 -7.70 -14.86
CA PHE A 2 -16.98 -6.52 -14.06
C PHE A 2 -15.50 -6.52 -13.66
N ILE A 3 -14.96 -7.71 -13.33
CA ILE A 3 -13.54 -7.93 -13.02
C ILE A 3 -12.65 -7.53 -14.20
N ASP A 4 -12.94 -7.95 -15.43
CA ASP A 4 -12.14 -7.55 -16.61
C ASP A 4 -12.10 -6.04 -16.85
N ARG A 5 -13.16 -5.31 -16.44
CA ARG A 5 -13.21 -3.85 -16.53
C ARG A 5 -12.49 -3.16 -15.38
N ALA A 6 -12.67 -3.63 -14.14
CA ALA A 6 -12.02 -3.10 -12.94
C ALA A 6 -10.49 -3.33 -12.96
N VAL A 7 -10.06 -4.43 -13.56
CA VAL A 7 -8.66 -4.83 -13.74
C VAL A 7 -8.06 -4.26 -15.02
N GLY A 8 -8.88 -3.76 -15.95
CA GLY A 8 -8.38 -3.17 -17.19
C GLY A 8 -7.72 -4.21 -18.11
N ILE A 9 -8.50 -5.17 -18.59
CA ILE A 9 -8.16 -6.09 -19.69
C ILE A 9 -6.91 -6.94 -19.42
N GLY A 10 -7.12 -8.12 -18.83
CA GLY A 10 -6.18 -9.24 -18.82
C GLY A 10 -5.35 -9.43 -17.54
N TRP A 11 -5.20 -10.69 -17.13
CA TRP A 11 -4.39 -11.12 -15.98
C TRP A 11 -2.94 -10.61 -16.02
N GLY A 12 -2.34 -10.46 -17.21
CA GLY A 12 -0.99 -9.93 -17.36
C GLY A 12 -0.84 -8.47 -16.92
N ARG A 13 -1.84 -7.63 -17.20
CA ARG A 13 -1.86 -6.24 -16.71
C ARG A 13 -2.08 -6.17 -15.22
N LEU A 14 -2.91 -7.08 -14.67
CA LEU A 14 -3.08 -7.18 -13.23
C LEU A 14 -1.75 -7.44 -12.53
N LEU A 15 -1.03 -8.45 -13.01
CA LEU A 15 0.25 -8.88 -12.44
C LEU A 15 1.31 -7.79 -12.58
N MET A 16 1.43 -7.15 -13.75
CA MET A 16 2.36 -6.03 -13.91
C MET A 16 2.02 -4.85 -12.98
N GLY A 17 0.72 -4.56 -12.81
CA GLY A 17 0.29 -3.50 -11.91
C GLY A 17 0.57 -3.82 -10.44
N LEU A 18 0.39 -5.09 -10.05
CA LEU A 18 0.71 -5.59 -8.72
C LEU A 18 2.23 -5.51 -8.45
N VAL A 19 3.06 -5.94 -9.41
CA VAL A 19 4.52 -5.84 -9.30
C VAL A 19 4.97 -4.39 -9.22
N ALA A 20 4.45 -3.52 -10.08
CA ALA A 20 4.80 -2.10 -10.08
C ALA A 20 4.38 -1.40 -8.77
N ALA A 21 3.16 -1.64 -8.27
CA ALA A 21 2.71 -1.11 -6.99
C ALA A 21 3.58 -1.62 -5.81
N SER A 22 3.99 -2.89 -5.87
CA SER A 22 4.87 -3.50 -4.85
C SER A 22 6.27 -2.88 -4.86
N VAL A 23 6.82 -2.61 -6.06
CA VAL A 23 8.09 -1.89 -6.21
C VAL A 23 7.98 -0.47 -5.65
N VAL A 24 6.91 0.26 -5.98
CA VAL A 24 6.68 1.61 -5.43
C VAL A 24 6.58 1.59 -3.90
N ALA A 25 5.83 0.65 -3.33
CA ALA A 25 5.71 0.49 -1.88
C ALA A 25 7.06 0.13 -1.22
N THR A 26 7.88 -0.71 -1.89
CA THR A 26 9.22 -1.07 -1.42
C THR A 26 10.17 0.13 -1.45
N LEU A 27 10.13 0.93 -2.52
CA LEU A 27 10.95 2.13 -2.66
C LEU A 27 10.55 3.23 -1.67
N ALA A 28 9.28 3.30 -1.28
CA ALA A 28 8.80 4.21 -0.25
C ALA A 28 9.24 3.81 1.17
N PHE A 29 9.56 2.52 1.40
CA PHE A 29 9.81 1.95 2.73
C PHE A 29 10.84 2.69 3.60
N PRO A 30 12.04 3.08 3.12
CA PRO A 30 13.01 3.83 3.93
C PRO A 30 12.53 5.24 4.29
N LEU A 31 11.80 5.91 3.39
CA LEU A 31 11.14 7.19 3.68
C LEU A 31 10.06 7.03 4.77
N LEU A 32 9.34 5.91 4.73
CA LEU A 32 8.31 5.58 5.72
C LEU A 32 8.91 5.22 7.09
N ILE A 33 10.04 4.49 7.12
CA ILE A 33 10.78 4.22 8.36
C ILE A 33 11.34 5.51 8.94
N LEU A 34 11.94 6.38 8.13
CA LEU A 34 12.44 7.67 8.57
C LEU A 34 11.32 8.53 9.19
N LEU A 35 10.16 8.56 8.55
CA LEU A 35 8.98 9.23 9.07
C LEU A 35 8.52 8.60 10.40
N ALA A 36 8.46 7.27 10.48
CA ALA A 36 8.08 6.56 11.70
C ALA A 36 9.08 6.79 12.86
N MET A 37 10.39 6.79 12.59
CA MET A 37 11.43 7.10 13.57
C MET A 37 11.31 8.55 14.07
N GLY A 38 11.04 9.49 13.16
CA GLY A 38 10.82 10.90 13.50
C GLY A 38 9.56 11.13 14.33
N LEU A 39 8.46 10.42 14.02
CA LEU A 39 7.19 10.52 14.75
C LEU A 39 7.20 9.82 16.12
N THR A 40 8.18 8.95 16.38
CA THR A 40 8.26 8.14 17.60
C THR A 40 9.43 8.52 18.52
N GLU A 41 10.05 9.68 18.28
CA GLU A 41 11.23 10.15 19.05
C GLU A 41 12.36 9.11 19.10
N GLY A 42 12.55 8.32 18.03
CA GLY A 42 13.63 7.33 17.96
C GLY A 42 13.39 6.06 18.79
N LYS A 43 12.17 5.80 19.28
CA LYS A 43 11.81 4.51 19.95
C LYS A 43 12.04 3.27 19.07
N TRP A 44 12.25 3.47 17.77
CA TRP A 44 12.60 2.44 16.78
C TRP A 44 14.10 2.38 16.46
N SER A 45 14.98 2.79 17.38
CA SER A 45 16.43 2.61 17.24
C SER A 45 16.87 1.16 16.98
N ALA A 46 15.98 0.18 17.24
CA ALA A 46 16.17 -1.23 16.93
C ALA A 46 16.06 -1.58 15.42
N LEU A 47 15.52 -0.70 14.56
CA LEU A 47 15.43 -0.94 13.11
C LEU A 47 16.72 -0.63 12.33
N GLY A 48 17.80 -0.25 13.02
CA GLY A 48 19.07 0.12 12.38
C GLY A 48 19.05 1.55 11.82
N ALA A 49 20.22 2.04 11.43
CA ALA A 49 20.31 3.38 10.84
C ALA A 49 19.65 3.37 9.45
N PRO A 50 19.08 4.51 8.98
CA PRO A 50 18.44 4.59 7.66
C PRO A 50 19.30 4.11 6.49
N GLY A 51 20.63 4.21 6.63
CA GLY A 51 21.61 3.71 5.66
C GLY A 51 21.75 2.18 5.63
N ASP A 52 21.41 1.47 6.72
CA ASP A 52 21.47 0.01 6.82
C ASP A 52 20.20 -0.66 6.26
N VAL A 53 19.11 0.11 6.11
CA VAL A 53 17.83 -0.36 5.56
C VAL A 53 17.87 -0.45 4.03
N LEU A 54 18.70 0.38 3.37
CA LEU A 54 18.78 0.49 1.91
C LEU A 54 19.26 -0.81 1.21
N PRO A 55 20.34 -1.47 1.66
CA PRO A 55 20.80 -2.73 1.07
C PRO A 55 19.80 -3.89 1.23
N GLY A 56 18.92 -3.82 2.24
CA GLY A 56 17.88 -4.81 2.53
C GLY A 56 16.55 -4.60 1.78
N MET A 57 16.42 -3.55 0.95
CA MET A 57 15.12 -3.19 0.35
C MET A 57 14.53 -4.29 -0.54
N LEU A 58 15.35 -5.07 -1.23
CA LEU A 58 14.86 -6.21 -2.03
C LEU A 58 14.28 -7.34 -1.16
N VAL A 59 14.74 -7.48 0.08
CA VAL A 59 14.20 -8.46 1.06
C VAL A 59 12.79 -8.07 1.51
N LEU A 60 12.44 -6.79 1.39
CA LEU A 60 11.11 -6.29 1.74
C LEU A 60 10.11 -6.44 0.59
N LEU A 61 10.57 -6.74 -0.64
CA LEU A 61 9.71 -6.89 -1.81
C LEU A 61 8.59 -7.93 -1.61
N PRO A 62 8.82 -9.12 -1.00
CA PRO A 62 7.75 -10.09 -0.72
C PRO A 62 6.73 -9.56 0.29
N VAL A 63 7.18 -8.80 1.30
CA VAL A 63 6.31 -8.18 2.30
C VAL A 63 5.46 -7.09 1.64
N SER A 64 6.08 -6.20 0.87
CA SER A 64 5.38 -5.18 0.09
C SER A 64 4.41 -5.78 -0.91
N PHE A 65 4.75 -6.91 -1.54
CA PHE A 65 3.87 -7.64 -2.44
C PHE A 65 2.66 -8.23 -1.71
N ALA A 66 2.88 -8.88 -0.56
CA ALA A 66 1.81 -9.40 0.27
C ALA A 66 0.87 -8.29 0.77
N MET A 67 1.41 -7.15 1.20
CA MET A 67 0.61 -5.99 1.61
C MET A 67 -0.17 -5.40 0.44
N THR A 68 0.44 -5.34 -0.74
CA THR A 68 -0.22 -4.87 -1.96
C THR A 68 -1.38 -5.80 -2.35
N LEU A 69 -1.22 -7.12 -2.17
CA LEU A 69 -2.28 -8.12 -2.36
C LEU A 69 -3.39 -8.05 -1.32
N ALA A 70 -3.04 -7.93 -0.03
CA ALA A 70 -3.98 -8.02 1.08
C ALA A 70 -4.74 -6.70 1.32
N ALA A 71 -4.09 -5.56 1.07
CA ALA A 71 -4.65 -4.23 1.34
C ALA A 71 -4.90 -3.43 0.05
N GLY A 72 -3.95 -3.42 -0.88
CA GLY A 72 -4.04 -2.58 -2.08
C GLY A 72 -5.04 -3.06 -3.13
N LEU A 73 -5.02 -4.36 -3.47
CA LEU A 73 -5.90 -4.93 -4.49
C LEU A 73 -7.39 -4.87 -4.09
N PRO A 74 -7.80 -5.22 -2.86
CA PRO A 74 -9.18 -5.07 -2.43
C PRO A 74 -9.65 -3.61 -2.47
N VAL A 75 -8.79 -2.66 -2.07
CA VAL A 75 -9.08 -1.23 -2.16
C VAL A 75 -9.27 -0.80 -3.61
N HIS A 76 -8.37 -1.19 -4.51
CA HIS A 76 -8.49 -0.92 -5.94
C HIS A 76 -9.83 -1.42 -6.50
N LEU A 77 -10.20 -2.66 -6.18
CA LEU A 77 -11.47 -3.26 -6.62
C LEU A 77 -12.70 -2.56 -6.03
N ALA A 78 -12.65 -2.20 -4.74
CA ALA A 78 -13.73 -1.47 -4.08
C ALA A 78 -13.92 -0.06 -4.66
N LEU A 79 -12.83 0.69 -4.86
CA LEU A 79 -12.86 2.00 -5.48
C LEU A 79 -13.30 1.94 -6.95
N ALA A 80 -12.92 0.88 -7.67
CA ALA A 80 -13.39 0.63 -9.01
C ALA A 80 -14.91 0.38 -9.04
N ALA A 81 -15.43 -0.42 -8.10
CA ALA A 81 -16.86 -0.69 -7.94
C ALA A 81 -17.66 0.58 -7.62
N LEU A 82 -17.14 1.41 -6.71
CA LEU A 82 -17.76 2.67 -6.30
C LEU A 82 -17.54 3.81 -7.31
N ARG A 83 -16.78 3.56 -8.39
CA ARG A 83 -16.34 4.59 -9.36
C ARG A 83 -15.61 5.77 -8.71
N ARG A 84 -15.01 5.56 -7.54
CA ARG A 84 -14.28 6.58 -6.77
C ARG A 84 -12.78 6.39 -6.94
N GLN A 85 -12.29 6.61 -8.17
CA GLN A 85 -10.91 6.29 -8.54
C GLN A 85 -9.97 7.51 -8.50
N GLY A 86 -10.29 8.49 -7.66
CA GLY A 86 -9.45 9.67 -7.43
C GLY A 86 -8.25 9.35 -6.54
N TRP A 87 -7.17 10.11 -6.69
CA TRP A 87 -5.98 10.03 -5.83
C TRP A 87 -6.28 10.03 -4.32
N PRO A 88 -7.18 10.88 -3.79
CA PRO A 88 -7.51 10.88 -2.37
C PRO A 88 -8.17 9.59 -1.90
N ALA A 89 -8.97 8.94 -2.76
CA ALA A 89 -9.66 7.72 -2.41
C ALA A 89 -8.69 6.54 -2.29
N TYR A 90 -7.70 6.46 -3.18
CA TYR A 90 -6.62 5.47 -3.09
C TYR A 90 -5.70 5.71 -1.91
N ALA A 91 -5.39 6.99 -1.61
CA ALA A 91 -4.62 7.35 -0.43
C ALA A 91 -5.35 6.88 0.85
N LEU A 92 -6.60 7.31 1.05
CA LEU A 92 -7.39 6.96 2.24
C LEU A 92 -7.66 5.46 2.33
N GLY A 93 -8.10 4.83 1.24
CA GLY A 93 -8.38 3.40 1.21
C GLY A 93 -7.13 2.56 1.50
N GLY A 94 -6.00 2.93 0.88
CA GLY A 94 -4.70 2.33 1.15
C GLY A 94 -4.28 2.47 2.61
N THR A 95 -4.32 3.69 3.16
CA THR A 95 -3.99 3.97 4.56
C THR A 95 -4.83 3.13 5.53
N LEU A 96 -6.15 3.10 5.32
CA LEU A 96 -7.06 2.35 6.19
C LEU A 96 -6.83 0.84 6.10
N ALA A 97 -6.64 0.32 4.88
CA ALA A 97 -6.40 -1.11 4.69
C ALA A 97 -5.05 -1.55 5.26
N GLY A 98 -3.98 -0.77 5.04
CA GLY A 98 -2.65 -1.07 5.57
C GLY A 98 -2.57 -0.95 7.09
N GLY A 99 -3.15 0.12 7.66
CA GLY A 99 -3.21 0.32 9.10
C GLY A 99 -4.10 -0.72 9.79
N GLY A 100 -5.28 -1.01 9.22
CA GLY A 100 -6.20 -2.02 9.73
C GLY A 100 -5.63 -3.44 9.67
N LEU A 101 -4.87 -3.78 8.62
CA LEU A 101 -4.19 -5.07 8.52
C LEU A 101 -3.15 -5.24 9.62
N MET A 102 -2.33 -4.21 9.90
CA MET A 102 -1.35 -4.26 10.99
C MET A 102 -2.01 -4.24 12.37
N PHE A 103 -3.14 -3.55 12.54
CA PHE A 103 -3.95 -3.63 13.76
C PHE A 103 -4.44 -5.07 14.02
N PHE A 104 -4.94 -5.75 12.97
CA PHE A 104 -5.40 -7.13 13.07
C PHE A 104 -4.26 -8.11 13.37
N LEU A 105 -3.12 -7.97 12.67
CA LEU A 105 -1.94 -8.81 12.90
C LEU A 105 -1.29 -8.57 14.27
N GLY A 106 -1.37 -7.34 14.79
CA GLY A 106 -0.84 -6.95 16.09
C GLY A 106 -1.75 -7.27 17.29
N GLY A 107 -2.87 -7.97 17.09
CA GLY A 107 -3.75 -8.39 18.19
C GLY A 107 -4.69 -7.30 18.75
N GLY A 108 -4.90 -6.20 18.03
CA GLY A 108 -5.96 -5.24 18.33
C GLY A 108 -5.74 -4.28 19.50
N GLY A 109 -4.49 -4.06 19.92
CA GLY A 109 -4.15 -3.12 20.99
C GLY A 109 -4.63 -1.68 20.71
N HIS A 110 -5.19 -1.02 21.73
CA HIS A 110 -5.92 0.27 21.64
C HIS A 110 -5.07 1.54 21.55
N ALA A 111 -3.76 1.46 21.32
CA ALA A 111 -2.92 2.64 21.09
C ALA A 111 -2.53 2.72 19.62
N LEU A 112 -2.30 3.93 19.11
CA LEU A 112 -1.59 4.18 17.85
C LEU A 112 -0.17 3.63 17.98
N ASP A 113 -0.06 2.30 17.85
CA ASP A 113 1.19 1.59 17.84
C ASP A 113 1.93 2.02 16.56
N PRO A 114 3.20 2.40 16.65
CA PRO A 114 3.95 2.74 15.46
C PRO A 114 4.03 1.63 14.39
N VAL A 115 3.78 0.36 14.73
CA VAL A 115 3.57 -0.72 13.74
C VAL A 115 2.33 -0.43 12.87
N GLN A 116 1.24 0.07 13.47
CA GLN A 116 0.01 0.44 12.77
C GLN A 116 0.22 1.68 11.91
N LEU A 117 0.99 2.67 12.39
CA LEU A 117 1.38 3.85 11.61
C LEU A 117 2.23 3.47 10.40
N LEU A 118 3.18 2.54 10.58
CA LEU A 118 3.98 2.01 9.49
C LEU A 118 3.10 1.26 8.47
N GLY A 119 2.17 0.43 8.95
CA GLY A 119 1.17 -0.25 8.11
C GLY A 119 0.31 0.73 7.31
N ALA A 120 -0.16 1.80 7.95
CA ALA A 120 -0.94 2.85 7.32
C ALA A 120 -0.14 3.59 6.24
N ALA A 121 1.13 3.89 6.51
CA ALA A 121 1.98 4.59 5.56
C ALA A 121 2.38 3.69 4.36
N LEU A 122 2.60 2.40 4.61
CA LEU A 122 2.77 1.38 3.57
C LEU A 122 1.52 1.25 2.70
N GLY A 123 0.35 1.20 3.34
CA GLY A 123 -0.93 1.16 2.67
C GLY A 123 -1.17 2.39 1.78
N LEU A 124 -0.80 3.58 2.27
CA LEU A 124 -0.83 4.82 1.48
C LEU A 124 0.07 4.72 0.24
N ALA A 125 1.33 4.30 0.41
CA ALA A 125 2.26 4.16 -0.70
C ALA A 125 1.78 3.13 -1.74
N ALA A 126 1.25 1.99 -1.28
CA ALA A 126 0.67 0.97 -2.15
C ALA A 126 -0.58 1.49 -2.88
N GLY A 127 -1.48 2.21 -2.19
CA GLY A 127 -2.67 2.82 -2.80
C GLY A 127 -2.33 3.85 -3.87
N LEU A 128 -1.38 4.74 -3.58
CA LEU A 128 -0.87 5.72 -4.55
C LEU A 128 -0.15 5.03 -5.72
N GLY A 129 0.63 3.99 -5.46
CA GLY A 129 1.28 3.16 -6.48
C GLY A 129 0.26 2.50 -7.40
N PHE A 130 -0.79 1.91 -6.84
CA PHE A 130 -1.91 1.37 -7.61
C PHE A 130 -2.56 2.45 -8.48
N ARG A 131 -2.83 3.64 -7.91
CA ARG A 131 -3.44 4.72 -8.70
C ARG A 131 -2.53 5.24 -9.81
N ALA A 132 -1.22 5.29 -9.58
CA ALA A 132 -0.24 5.73 -10.57
C ALA A 132 -0.15 4.75 -11.74
N VAL A 133 -0.21 3.45 -11.44
CA VAL A 133 -0.07 2.38 -12.43
C VAL A 133 -1.38 2.09 -13.15
N TRP A 134 -2.52 2.18 -12.46
CA TRP A 134 -3.82 1.92 -13.05
C TRP A 134 -4.48 3.18 -13.61
N ARG A 135 -4.93 3.07 -14.86
CA ARG A 135 -5.81 4.08 -15.45
C ARG A 135 -7.24 3.89 -14.94
N PRO A 136 -7.97 4.98 -14.69
CA PRO A 136 -9.36 4.87 -14.28
C PRO A 136 -10.20 4.11 -15.30
N VAL A 137 -11.12 3.29 -14.83
CA VAL A 137 -12.14 2.67 -15.68
C VAL A 137 -13.02 3.79 -16.24
N PRO A 138 -13.10 3.97 -17.57
CA PRO A 138 -13.94 5.00 -18.14
C PRO A 138 -15.41 4.79 -17.72
N PRO A 139 -16.16 5.87 -17.49
CA PRO A 139 -17.60 5.76 -17.27
C PRO A 139 -18.24 5.02 -18.44
N ARG A 140 -19.27 4.21 -18.19
CA ARG A 140 -20.08 3.65 -19.27
C ARG A 140 -20.67 4.84 -20.04
N GLU A 141 -20.33 4.97 -21.31
CA GLU A 141 -21.15 5.71 -22.26
C GLU A 141 -22.52 5.01 -22.27
N GLY A 142 -23.54 5.77 -21.88
CA GLY A 142 -24.95 5.35 -21.92
C GLY A 142 -25.56 5.71 -23.25
#